data_AF-A0A6V7K7I4-F1
#
_entry.id   AF-A0A6V7K7I4-F1
#
_cell.length_a   1.000
_cell.length_b   1.000
_cell.length_c   1.000
_cell.angle_alpha   90.00
_cell.angle_beta   90.00
_cell.angle_gamma   90.00
#
_symmetry.space_group_name_H-M   'P 1'
#
loop_
_entity.id
_entity.type
_entity.pdbx_description
1 polymer ?
#
loop_
_entity_poly.entity_id
_entity_poly.type
_entity_poly.pdbx_seq_one_letter_code
_entity_poly.pdbx_strand_id
1 'polypeptide(L)'
;YSNEIYGRDLNVFYSTPSCYTKAVHSAEKTWPTKTDDFFPYSHNTHSFWTGFYTSRPTLKYFERLGNNFLQIVKQLSVFSNQLDSEELQFFREVMGVMQHHDAITGTEKQHVADDYAKFLHDAFVRGQRIVARAMTRLTAGNSFSDDADTQNPTVVPELRVNPRFQNFVDNFGFQGSRDTASFQSCLLLNISACQPTEDSKNFVVTLYNPRSHPASAYVRLPVKGSAYTVKDHTGAELPTQLVPIPTPVIEIPGRVSGATRELVFRAVELPPLGFQSFYVAEKTGAADQVTRPADVSRIGGDLYDISVEDNGNVVVQWKNKELRVIQSMRYYLGGTHQRASGAYLFRPINHESIPVQFTGSYKFYKGPIVEELHVKVNEYVSEVVRFYAQEERVEFDWVVGPIDIDSFDPKEIVTVYTSFLDSEKTFYTDSNGREMLKRVRNFRPTWNLSSMADPVSSNYYPITAKISLQDEAKKLRLTVLNDRAQGGGSIQDGELEIMLHRRLLYDDGLGVAEELNEKAFGTGLVARGVHYLVGSDLNDLDATAAKEKSLAQSLALKPWVLVTPVEEGGFEEWKEHHGMQ
;
A
#
# COMPACT_ATOMS: atom_id res chain seq x y z
N TYR A 1 -43.16 -8.23 37.26
CA TYR A 1 -43.03 -6.93 37.95
C TYR A 1 -43.41 -5.75 37.06
N SER A 2 -42.61 -5.33 36.06
CA SER A 2 -42.96 -4.15 35.24
C SER A 2 -44.30 -4.28 34.51
N ASN A 3 -44.57 -5.41 33.86
CA ASN A 3 -45.84 -5.63 33.16
C ASN A 3 -47.04 -5.77 34.12
N GLU A 4 -46.80 -6.16 35.38
CA GLU A 4 -47.84 -6.28 36.40
C GLU A 4 -48.19 -4.90 36.99
N ILE A 5 -47.19 -4.00 37.10
CA ILE A 5 -47.36 -2.64 37.63
C ILE A 5 -47.98 -1.70 36.60
N TYR A 6 -47.47 -1.72 35.38
CA TYR A 6 -47.91 -0.81 34.32
C TYR A 6 -49.05 -1.38 33.47
N GLY A 7 -49.49 -2.61 33.77
CA GLY A 7 -50.67 -3.23 33.18
C GLY A 7 -50.66 -3.20 31.65
N ARG A 8 -51.58 -2.43 31.04
CA ARG A 8 -51.73 -2.33 29.59
C ARG A 8 -50.90 -1.22 28.94
N ASP A 9 -50.28 -0.34 29.72
CA ASP A 9 -49.58 0.84 29.19
C ASP A 9 -48.16 0.52 28.75
N LEU A 10 -47.55 -0.52 29.33
CA LEU A 10 -46.19 -0.96 29.01
C LEU A 10 -46.10 -2.49 29.02
N ASN A 11 -45.52 -3.05 27.96
CA ASN A 11 -45.19 -4.47 27.88
C ASN A 11 -43.70 -4.66 27.60
N VAL A 12 -42.98 -5.23 28.55
CA VAL A 12 -41.53 -5.49 28.53
C VAL A 12 -41.28 -6.99 28.47
N PHE A 13 -40.48 -7.43 27.51
CA PHE A 13 -40.11 -8.83 27.33
C PHE A 13 -38.73 -8.93 26.68
N TYR A 14 -38.05 -10.07 26.88
CA TYR A 14 -36.81 -10.35 26.17
C TYR A 14 -37.05 -10.46 24.68
N SER A 15 -36.16 -9.85 23.89
CA SER A 15 -36.31 -9.76 22.44
C SER A 15 -34.94 -9.80 21.77
N THR A 16 -34.95 -9.78 20.44
CA THR A 16 -33.76 -9.73 19.58
C THR A 16 -33.87 -8.53 18.63
N PRO A 17 -32.76 -8.10 18.00
CA PRO A 17 -32.82 -7.08 16.95
C PRO A 17 -33.80 -7.43 15.83
N SER A 18 -33.87 -8.69 15.41
CA SER A 18 -34.81 -9.13 14.36
C SER A 18 -36.27 -9.05 14.81
N CYS A 19 -36.58 -9.41 16.04
CA CYS A 19 -37.92 -9.25 16.62
C CYS A 19 -38.31 -7.78 16.74
N TYR A 20 -37.39 -6.91 17.18
CA TYR A 20 -37.60 -5.46 17.21
C TYR A 20 -37.89 -4.90 15.81
N THR A 21 -37.04 -5.20 14.82
CA THR A 21 -37.25 -4.72 13.44
C THR A 21 -38.56 -5.23 12.86
N LYS A 22 -38.94 -6.48 13.12
CA LYS A 22 -40.25 -7.01 12.72
C LYS A 22 -41.40 -6.21 13.33
N ALA A 23 -41.32 -5.87 14.62
CA ALA A 23 -42.34 -5.08 15.30
C ALA A 23 -42.42 -3.65 14.74
N VAL A 24 -41.27 -3.01 14.49
CA VAL A 24 -41.17 -1.69 13.85
C VAL A 24 -41.77 -1.69 12.44
N HIS A 25 -41.47 -2.71 11.63
CA HIS A 25 -42.04 -2.88 10.30
C HIS A 25 -43.57 -3.10 10.35
N SER A 26 -44.03 -3.95 11.27
CA SER A 26 -45.47 -4.26 11.45
C SER A 26 -46.28 -3.07 11.97
N ALA A 27 -45.62 -2.02 12.47
CA ALA A 27 -46.28 -0.79 12.87
C ALA A 27 -46.70 0.07 11.67
N GLU A 28 -46.34 -0.30 10.43
CA GLU A 28 -46.76 0.34 9.17
C GLU A 28 -46.57 1.87 9.17
N LYS A 29 -45.50 2.34 9.81
CA LYS A 29 -45.12 3.76 9.85
C LYS A 29 -44.30 4.16 8.63
N THR A 30 -44.32 5.45 8.32
CA THR A 30 -43.40 6.07 7.36
C THR A 30 -42.07 6.43 8.05
N TRP A 31 -40.97 6.22 7.34
CA TRP A 31 -39.61 6.45 7.85
C TRP A 31 -38.84 7.40 6.92
N PRO A 32 -37.96 8.27 7.44
CA PRO A 32 -37.11 9.11 6.61
C PRO A 32 -36.07 8.30 5.85
N THR A 33 -35.64 8.81 4.68
CA THR A 33 -34.56 8.22 3.88
C THR A 33 -33.21 8.86 4.21
N LYS A 34 -32.14 8.06 4.20
CA LYS A 34 -30.74 8.48 4.38
C LYS A 34 -29.88 7.81 3.30
N THR A 35 -29.09 8.59 2.56
CA THR A 35 -28.38 8.11 1.35
C THR A 35 -26.88 8.32 1.37
N ASP A 36 -26.35 9.21 2.21
CA ASP A 36 -24.90 9.38 2.43
C ASP A 36 -24.41 8.54 3.63
N ASP A 37 -23.17 8.73 4.09
CA ASP A 37 -22.56 7.97 5.19
C ASP A 37 -22.70 8.64 6.58
N PHE A 38 -21.98 8.11 7.58
CA PHE A 38 -21.98 8.63 8.95
C PHE A 38 -20.60 9.18 9.37
N PHE A 39 -19.79 9.62 8.38
CA PHE A 39 -18.45 10.14 8.65
C PHE A 39 -18.38 11.68 8.62
N PRO A 40 -17.39 12.26 9.34
CA PRO A 40 -16.63 11.64 10.43
C PRO A 40 -17.47 11.53 11.71
N TYR A 41 -17.19 10.50 12.51
CA TYR A 41 -17.79 10.33 13.83
C TYR A 41 -17.15 11.30 14.84
N SER A 42 -17.98 11.88 15.70
CA SER A 42 -17.55 12.61 16.88
C SER A 42 -18.57 12.44 18.00
N HIS A 43 -18.11 12.30 19.23
CA HIS A 43 -18.98 12.20 20.41
C HIS A 43 -19.06 13.50 21.23
N ASN A 44 -18.30 14.55 20.86
CA ASN A 44 -18.49 15.92 21.33
C ASN A 44 -17.74 16.92 20.42
N THR A 45 -17.59 18.18 20.84
CA THR A 45 -17.02 19.25 20.00
C THR A 45 -15.53 19.10 19.68
N HIS A 46 -14.75 18.36 20.48
CA HIS A 46 -13.28 18.25 20.37
C HIS A 46 -12.79 16.80 20.27
N SER A 47 -13.58 15.91 19.67
CA SER A 47 -13.28 14.47 19.67
C SER A 47 -13.74 13.81 18.40
N PHE A 48 -13.24 14.30 17.26
CA PHE A 48 -13.39 13.67 15.97
C PHE A 48 -12.49 12.44 15.87
N TRP A 49 -13.09 11.29 15.57
CA TRP A 49 -12.41 10.00 15.46
C TRP A 49 -11.88 9.86 14.04
N THR A 50 -10.92 10.71 13.69
CA THR A 50 -10.34 10.77 12.34
C THR A 50 -8.86 10.44 12.33
N GLY A 51 -8.26 10.22 13.50
CA GLY A 51 -6.87 9.78 13.64
C GLY A 51 -6.66 8.32 13.24
N PHE A 52 -7.62 7.45 13.59
CA PHE A 52 -7.53 6.02 13.26
C PHE A 52 -7.56 5.73 11.75
N TYR A 53 -7.97 6.70 10.93
CA TYR A 53 -7.86 6.58 9.48
C TYR A 53 -6.40 6.38 9.05
N THR A 54 -5.41 6.86 9.82
CA THR A 54 -3.97 6.70 9.54
C THR A 54 -3.19 5.95 10.62
N SER A 55 -3.69 5.79 11.85
CA SER A 55 -2.98 5.06 12.93
C SER A 55 -2.47 3.68 12.48
N ARG A 56 -1.22 3.32 12.82
CA ARG A 56 -0.55 2.08 12.37
C ARG A 56 -0.51 1.92 10.83
N PRO A 57 0.08 2.87 10.08
CA PRO A 57 0.05 2.86 8.61
C PRO A 57 0.81 1.69 7.99
N THR A 58 1.76 1.08 8.72
CA THR A 58 2.47 -0.13 8.28
C THR A 58 1.58 -1.36 8.32
N LEU A 59 0.78 -1.53 9.39
CA LEU A 59 -0.18 -2.64 9.53
C LEU A 59 -1.32 -2.52 8.51
N LYS A 60 -1.82 -1.30 8.27
CA LYS A 60 -2.80 -1.02 7.20
C LYS A 60 -2.31 -1.42 5.80
N TYR A 61 -1.03 -1.22 5.52
CA TYR A 61 -0.42 -1.69 4.28
C TYR A 61 -0.23 -3.20 4.25
N PHE A 62 0.17 -3.80 5.38
CA PHE A 62 0.33 -5.24 5.46
C PHE A 62 -1.01 -5.95 5.22
N GLU A 63 -2.13 -5.42 5.74
CA GLU A 63 -3.49 -5.88 5.41
C GLU A 63 -3.77 -5.81 3.92
N ARG A 64 -3.47 -4.67 3.27
CA ARG A 64 -3.70 -4.51 1.82
C ARG A 64 -2.90 -5.50 0.99
N LEU A 65 -1.63 -5.71 1.35
CA LEU A 65 -0.79 -6.73 0.74
C LEU A 65 -1.38 -8.13 0.97
N GLY A 66 -1.86 -8.41 2.19
CA GLY A 66 -2.51 -9.65 2.57
C GLY A 66 -3.75 -9.95 1.76
N ASN A 67 -4.61 -8.94 1.53
CA ASN A 67 -5.78 -9.09 0.68
C ASN A 67 -5.39 -9.43 -0.77
N ASN A 68 -4.42 -8.71 -1.36
CA ASN A 68 -3.93 -9.03 -2.70
C ASN A 68 -3.43 -10.48 -2.78
N PHE A 69 -2.53 -10.86 -1.85
CA PHE A 69 -1.94 -12.18 -1.86
C PHE A 69 -2.96 -13.29 -1.60
N LEU A 70 -3.96 -13.08 -0.73
CA LEU A 70 -5.05 -14.03 -0.55
C LEU A 70 -5.86 -14.25 -1.84
N GLN A 71 -6.11 -13.21 -2.65
CA GLN A 71 -6.77 -13.41 -3.95
C GLN A 71 -5.93 -14.28 -4.88
N ILE A 72 -4.62 -14.03 -4.94
CA ILE A 72 -3.68 -14.81 -5.74
C ILE A 72 -3.66 -16.27 -5.30
N VAL A 73 -3.56 -16.52 -3.99
CA VAL A 73 -3.55 -17.88 -3.42
C VAL A 73 -4.85 -18.61 -3.79
N LYS A 74 -6.01 -17.97 -3.65
CA LYS A 74 -7.31 -18.56 -4.02
C LYS A 74 -7.45 -18.84 -5.51
N GLN A 75 -6.99 -17.93 -6.36
CA GLN A 75 -7.05 -18.11 -7.82
C GLN A 75 -6.16 -19.26 -8.25
N LEU A 76 -4.89 -19.26 -7.81
CA LEU A 76 -3.92 -20.28 -8.15
C LEU A 76 -4.29 -21.65 -7.58
N SER A 77 -4.90 -21.73 -6.39
CA SER A 77 -5.38 -23.00 -5.84
C SER A 77 -6.45 -23.61 -6.74
N VAL A 78 -7.38 -22.81 -7.28
CA VAL A 78 -8.39 -23.27 -8.23
C VAL A 78 -7.75 -23.71 -9.55
N PHE A 79 -6.88 -22.89 -10.13
CA PHE A 79 -6.27 -23.19 -11.44
C PHE A 79 -5.34 -24.40 -11.43
N SER A 80 -4.72 -24.71 -10.29
CA SER A 80 -3.86 -25.88 -10.10
C SER A 80 -4.56 -27.09 -9.48
N ASN A 81 -5.91 -27.07 -9.45
CA ASN A 81 -6.77 -28.11 -8.90
C ASN A 81 -6.35 -28.57 -7.49
N GLN A 82 -5.99 -27.61 -6.64
CA GLN A 82 -5.71 -27.86 -5.22
C GLN A 82 -7.02 -27.85 -4.43
N LEU A 83 -7.22 -28.84 -3.57
CA LEU A 83 -8.33 -28.87 -2.63
C LEU A 83 -8.27 -27.69 -1.67
N ASP A 84 -9.43 -27.29 -1.16
CA ASP A 84 -9.48 -26.29 -0.10
C ASP A 84 -8.78 -26.84 1.14
N SER A 85 -7.78 -26.11 1.63
CA SER A 85 -6.86 -26.59 2.66
C SER A 85 -7.01 -25.79 3.95
N GLU A 86 -6.64 -26.39 5.08
CA GLU A 86 -6.55 -25.67 6.35
C GLU A 86 -5.58 -24.48 6.29
N GLU A 87 -4.55 -24.55 5.44
CA GLU A 87 -3.62 -23.44 5.17
C GLU A 87 -4.35 -22.25 4.53
N LEU A 88 -5.20 -22.50 3.54
CA LEU A 88 -5.99 -21.46 2.87
C LEU A 88 -7.10 -20.93 3.78
N GLN A 89 -7.76 -21.82 4.52
CA GLN A 89 -8.79 -21.43 5.48
C GLN A 89 -8.21 -20.55 6.60
N PHE A 90 -7.04 -20.90 7.14
CA PHE A 90 -6.33 -20.05 8.10
C PHE A 90 -6.06 -18.66 7.54
N PHE A 91 -5.58 -18.54 6.29
CA PHE A 91 -5.35 -17.22 5.69
C PHE A 91 -6.66 -16.41 5.55
N ARG A 92 -7.77 -17.05 5.18
CA ARG A 92 -9.10 -16.38 5.14
C ARG A 92 -9.52 -15.88 6.52
N GLU A 93 -9.32 -16.69 7.56
CA GLU A 93 -9.66 -16.34 8.95
C GLU A 93 -8.82 -15.17 9.45
N VAL A 94 -7.50 -15.21 9.23
CA VAL A 94 -6.60 -14.11 9.58
C VAL A 94 -7.04 -12.82 8.88
N MET A 95 -7.30 -12.87 7.57
CA MET A 95 -7.79 -11.69 6.86
C MET A 95 -9.15 -11.20 7.36
N GLY A 96 -10.01 -12.10 7.86
CA GLY A 96 -11.25 -11.76 8.55
C GLY A 96 -11.01 -11.03 9.87
N VAL A 97 -10.08 -11.53 10.71
CA VAL A 97 -9.67 -10.88 11.96
C VAL A 97 -9.07 -9.50 11.69
N MET A 98 -8.26 -9.36 10.63
CA MET A 98 -7.68 -8.07 10.25
C MET A 98 -8.75 -7.00 9.93
N GLN A 99 -10.00 -7.37 9.62
CA GLN A 99 -11.10 -6.41 9.42
C GLN A 99 -11.79 -5.97 10.72
N HIS A 100 -11.39 -6.50 11.88
CA HIS A 100 -11.91 -6.04 13.16
C HIS A 100 -11.66 -4.53 13.32
N HIS A 101 -12.62 -3.84 13.93
CA HIS A 101 -12.60 -2.39 14.14
C HIS A 101 -11.56 -1.91 15.16
N ASP A 102 -10.75 -2.80 15.75
CA ASP A 102 -9.51 -2.45 16.45
C ASP A 102 -8.27 -3.08 15.81
N ALA A 103 -8.38 -3.74 14.65
CA ALA A 103 -7.26 -4.25 13.87
C ALA A 103 -6.90 -3.27 12.74
N ILE A 104 -7.69 -3.24 11.66
CA ILE A 104 -7.42 -2.35 10.51
C ILE A 104 -7.43 -0.86 10.89
N THR A 105 -8.11 -0.49 11.96
CA THR A 105 -8.17 0.89 12.49
C THR A 105 -6.89 1.30 13.21
N GLY A 106 -6.09 0.35 13.69
CA GLY A 106 -4.88 0.64 14.45
C GLY A 106 -5.17 1.19 15.85
N THR A 107 -6.25 0.69 16.47
CA THR A 107 -6.77 1.14 17.77
C THR A 107 -6.74 0.06 18.84
N GLU A 108 -5.77 -0.83 18.73
CA GLU A 108 -5.39 -1.86 19.68
C GLU A 108 -4.10 -1.50 20.42
N LYS A 109 -3.86 -2.20 21.54
CA LYS A 109 -2.59 -2.15 22.27
C LYS A 109 -1.43 -2.68 21.41
N GLN A 110 -0.20 -2.23 21.67
CA GLN A 110 0.95 -2.59 20.84
C GLN A 110 1.16 -4.11 20.73
N HIS A 111 1.05 -4.85 21.82
CA HIS A 111 1.24 -6.31 21.79
C HIS A 111 0.16 -7.05 20.97
N VAL A 112 -1.04 -6.46 20.82
CA VAL A 112 -2.11 -7.00 19.97
C VAL A 112 -1.82 -6.70 18.51
N ALA A 113 -1.32 -5.50 18.20
CA ALA A 113 -0.83 -5.16 16.86
C ALA A 113 0.29 -6.10 16.41
N ASP A 114 1.22 -6.44 17.32
CA ASP A 114 2.29 -7.39 17.07
C ASP A 114 1.74 -8.81 16.80
N ASP A 115 0.67 -9.21 17.51
CA ASP A 115 -0.01 -10.50 17.30
C ASP A 115 -0.74 -10.56 15.95
N TYR A 116 -1.42 -9.48 15.56
CA TYR A 116 -2.00 -9.33 14.22
C TYR A 116 -0.95 -9.43 13.12
N ALA A 117 0.19 -8.74 13.27
CA ALA A 117 1.29 -8.81 12.32
C ALA A 117 1.88 -10.23 12.25
N LYS A 118 2.00 -10.93 13.39
CA LYS A 118 2.44 -12.32 13.44
C LYS A 118 1.47 -13.27 12.73
N PHE A 119 0.17 -13.19 13.01
CA PHE A 119 -0.83 -14.01 12.33
C PHE A 119 -0.83 -13.79 10.83
N LEU A 120 -0.73 -12.53 10.41
CA LEU A 120 -0.67 -12.20 8.99
C LEU A 120 0.61 -12.75 8.35
N HIS A 121 1.77 -12.62 9.01
CA HIS A 121 3.00 -13.25 8.54
C HIS A 121 2.88 -14.77 8.37
N ASP A 122 2.35 -15.48 9.38
CA ASP A 122 2.14 -16.93 9.31
C ASP A 122 1.20 -17.31 8.16
N ALA A 123 0.18 -16.48 7.89
CA ALA A 123 -0.74 -16.67 6.78
C ALA A 123 -0.03 -16.50 5.42
N PHE A 124 0.87 -15.52 5.29
CA PHE A 124 1.72 -15.37 4.11
C PHE A 124 2.63 -16.59 3.89
N VAL A 125 3.29 -17.10 4.93
CA VAL A 125 4.17 -18.28 4.82
C VAL A 125 3.38 -19.51 4.31
N ARG A 126 2.17 -19.73 4.84
CA ARG A 126 1.29 -20.81 4.36
C ARG A 126 0.80 -20.58 2.93
N GLY A 127 0.40 -19.35 2.60
CA GLY A 127 0.00 -18.95 1.25
C GLY A 127 1.11 -19.17 0.22
N GLN A 128 2.37 -18.85 0.57
CA GLN A 128 3.53 -19.09 -0.30
C GLN A 128 3.69 -20.56 -0.66
N ARG A 129 3.41 -21.50 0.26
CA ARG A 129 3.48 -22.94 -0.04
C ARG A 129 2.41 -23.38 -1.04
N ILE A 130 1.20 -22.83 -0.93
CA ILE A 130 0.11 -23.08 -1.88
C ILE A 130 0.49 -22.54 -3.26
N VAL A 131 0.99 -21.30 -3.32
CA VAL A 131 1.40 -20.64 -4.56
C VAL A 131 2.58 -21.37 -5.20
N ALA A 132 3.59 -21.77 -4.43
CA ALA A 132 4.74 -22.51 -4.94
C ALA A 132 4.30 -23.83 -5.58
N ARG A 133 3.48 -24.64 -4.88
CA ARG A 133 2.89 -25.88 -5.44
C ARG A 133 2.06 -25.62 -6.69
N ALA A 134 1.25 -24.55 -6.69
CA ALA A 134 0.42 -24.19 -7.83
C ALA A 134 1.28 -23.89 -9.04
N MET A 135 2.29 -23.04 -8.87
CA MET A 135 3.16 -22.61 -9.95
C MET A 135 4.02 -23.75 -10.47
N THR A 136 4.58 -24.60 -9.60
CA THR A 136 5.29 -25.81 -10.05
C THR A 136 4.41 -26.67 -10.97
N ARG A 137 3.13 -26.89 -10.63
CA ARG A 137 2.18 -27.63 -11.49
C ARG A 137 1.86 -26.92 -12.79
N LEU A 138 1.62 -25.61 -12.73
CA LEU A 138 1.20 -24.80 -13.88
C LEU A 138 2.35 -24.51 -14.85
N THR A 139 3.60 -24.53 -14.37
CA THR A 139 4.79 -24.29 -15.20
C THR A 139 5.47 -25.57 -15.65
N ALA A 140 5.23 -26.72 -15.02
CA ALA A 140 5.77 -27.97 -15.53
C ALA A 140 5.21 -28.19 -16.95
N GLY A 141 6.09 -28.48 -17.93
CA GLY A 141 5.63 -28.91 -19.26
C GLY A 141 4.77 -30.18 -19.16
N ASN A 142 4.27 -30.69 -20.29
CA ASN A 142 3.40 -31.90 -20.42
C ASN A 142 3.96 -33.22 -19.79
N SER A 143 4.99 -33.18 -18.95
CA SER A 143 5.68 -34.31 -18.32
C SER A 143 5.18 -34.66 -16.91
N PHE A 144 4.21 -33.97 -16.32
CA PHE A 144 3.53 -34.47 -15.11
C PHE A 144 2.26 -35.24 -15.49
N SER A 145 2.40 -36.57 -15.54
CA SER A 145 1.26 -37.48 -15.46
C SER A 145 0.52 -37.28 -14.14
N ASP A 146 -0.81 -37.24 -14.19
CA ASP A 146 -1.77 -37.08 -13.08
C ASP A 146 -1.68 -38.13 -11.95
N ASP A 147 -0.64 -38.96 -11.89
CA ASP A 147 -0.49 -40.10 -10.98
C ASP A 147 0.42 -39.85 -9.77
N ALA A 148 0.53 -38.60 -9.29
CA ALA A 148 1.20 -38.30 -8.02
C ALA A 148 0.17 -38.18 -6.89
N ASP A 149 -0.06 -39.34 -6.27
CA ASP A 149 -0.65 -39.61 -4.96
C ASP A 149 -0.97 -38.38 -4.07
N THR A 150 -2.26 -38.21 -3.78
CA THR A 150 -2.82 -37.13 -2.94
C THR A 150 -2.69 -37.39 -1.44
N GLN A 151 -1.77 -38.24 -1.01
CA GLN A 151 -1.62 -38.61 0.40
C GLN A 151 -0.15 -38.68 0.83
N ASN A 152 0.51 -37.52 1.02
CA ASN A 152 1.46 -37.27 2.11
C ASN A 152 2.11 -35.86 2.00
N PRO A 153 2.03 -35.01 3.04
CA PRO A 153 2.72 -33.73 3.05
C PRO A 153 4.11 -33.91 3.70
N THR A 154 5.14 -34.21 2.91
CA THR A 154 6.51 -34.12 3.42
C THR A 154 7.49 -33.62 2.37
N VAL A 155 8.40 -32.78 2.87
CA VAL A 155 9.65 -32.28 2.28
C VAL A 155 9.55 -30.92 1.54
N VAL A 156 10.18 -29.90 2.12
CA VAL A 156 10.60 -28.63 1.49
C VAL A 156 12.08 -28.41 1.88
N PRO A 157 12.95 -27.87 1.00
CA PRO A 157 14.36 -27.60 1.31
C PRO A 157 14.56 -26.36 2.22
N GLU A 158 15.66 -26.37 2.95
CA GLU A 158 16.13 -25.37 3.92
C GLU A 158 16.12 -23.92 3.38
N LEU A 159 15.43 -23.01 4.09
CA LEU A 159 15.74 -21.57 4.07
C LEU A 159 16.85 -21.32 5.11
N ARG A 160 18.04 -20.92 4.67
CA ARG A 160 19.15 -20.55 5.57
C ARG A 160 18.78 -19.25 6.31
N VAL A 161 18.48 -19.37 7.60
CA VAL A 161 18.22 -18.26 8.52
C VAL A 161 19.31 -18.19 9.59
N ASN A 162 19.55 -16.97 10.07
CA ASN A 162 20.51 -16.51 11.07
C ASN A 162 20.83 -17.50 12.24
N PRO A 163 22.11 -17.69 12.61
CA PRO A 163 22.57 -18.67 13.63
C PRO A 163 22.04 -18.47 15.07
N ARG A 164 21.33 -17.39 15.39
CA ARG A 164 20.65 -17.25 16.70
C ARG A 164 19.28 -17.93 16.78
N PHE A 165 18.72 -18.40 15.67
CA PHE A 165 17.46 -19.16 15.62
C PHE A 165 17.64 -20.68 15.44
N GLN A 166 18.88 -21.15 15.31
CA GLN A 166 19.24 -22.53 14.95
C GLN A 166 18.80 -23.57 16.01
N ASN A 167 18.87 -23.23 17.30
CA ASN A 167 18.56 -24.16 18.39
C ASN A 167 17.08 -24.58 18.48
N PHE A 168 16.17 -23.96 17.72
CA PHE A 168 14.77 -24.40 17.66
C PHE A 168 14.49 -25.36 16.49
N VAL A 169 15.33 -25.35 15.45
CA VAL A 169 15.14 -26.12 14.20
C VAL A 169 15.89 -27.46 14.23
N ASP A 170 17.00 -27.55 14.96
CA ASP A 170 17.90 -28.71 14.95
C ASP A 170 17.32 -30.01 15.56
N ASN A 171 16.12 -29.99 16.18
CA ASN A 171 15.52 -31.17 16.81
C ASN A 171 14.67 -32.06 15.88
N PHE A 172 14.49 -31.71 14.61
CA PHE A 172 13.72 -32.54 13.67
C PHE A 172 14.43 -32.65 12.31
N GLY A 173 15.38 -33.59 12.22
CA GLY A 173 16.18 -33.83 11.03
C GLY A 173 15.39 -34.46 9.88
N PHE A 174 15.54 -33.93 8.65
CA PHE A 174 15.07 -34.56 7.41
C PHE A 174 15.91 -34.14 6.19
N GLN A 175 16.16 -35.10 5.29
CA GLN A 175 16.89 -35.00 4.01
C GLN A 175 15.97 -35.33 2.80
N GLY A 176 16.26 -34.75 1.62
CA GLY A 176 15.70 -35.06 0.27
C GLY A 176 15.10 -33.82 -0.42
N SER A 177 15.03 -33.55 -1.73
CA SER A 177 15.34 -34.18 -3.04
C SER A 177 15.64 -33.06 -4.06
N ARG A 178 16.24 -33.34 -5.23
CA ARG A 178 17.08 -32.42 -6.02
C ARG A 178 16.51 -31.77 -7.30
N ASP A 179 15.23 -31.90 -7.67
CA ASP A 179 14.73 -31.28 -8.94
C ASP A 179 13.25 -30.85 -8.89
N THR A 180 12.95 -29.76 -8.18
CA THR A 180 11.68 -29.01 -8.36
C THR A 180 11.97 -27.53 -8.26
N ALA A 181 11.69 -26.76 -9.32
CA ALA A 181 11.77 -25.30 -9.31
C ALA A 181 11.07 -24.71 -8.06
N SER A 182 11.84 -24.04 -7.20
CA SER A 182 11.36 -23.43 -5.96
C SER A 182 10.91 -21.99 -6.23
N PHE A 183 9.61 -21.79 -6.48
CA PHE A 183 9.01 -20.48 -6.63
C PHE A 183 8.94 -19.75 -5.28
N GLN A 184 9.70 -18.66 -5.13
CA GLN A 184 9.78 -17.89 -3.89
C GLN A 184 9.21 -16.49 -4.09
N SER A 185 8.35 -16.02 -3.18
CA SER A 185 7.86 -14.63 -3.26
C SER A 185 8.83 -13.66 -2.58
N CYS A 186 9.08 -12.52 -3.22
CA CYS A 186 9.82 -11.41 -2.61
C CYS A 186 8.88 -10.56 -1.72
N LEU A 187 8.68 -10.95 -0.46
CA LEU A 187 7.75 -10.24 0.45
C LEU A 187 8.25 -8.87 0.93
N LEU A 188 9.55 -8.58 0.77
CA LEU A 188 10.23 -7.38 1.29
C LEU A 188 10.66 -6.41 0.18
N LEU A 189 10.01 -6.46 -0.99
CA LEU A 189 10.28 -5.51 -2.09
C LEU A 189 10.03 -4.05 -1.68
N ASN A 190 9.13 -3.81 -0.72
CA ASN A 190 8.89 -2.47 -0.18
C ASN A 190 10.10 -1.88 0.57
N ILE A 191 11.08 -2.67 1.00
CA ILE A 191 12.35 -2.17 1.55
C ILE A 191 13.52 -2.52 0.63
N SER A 192 13.23 -2.79 -0.65
CA SER A 192 14.20 -3.14 -1.67
C SER A 192 15.11 -4.30 -1.20
N ALA A 193 14.49 -5.36 -0.69
CA ALA A 193 15.15 -6.60 -0.26
C ALA A 193 14.46 -7.82 -0.88
N CYS A 194 15.25 -8.71 -1.48
CA CYS A 194 14.77 -10.02 -1.92
C CYS A 194 15.95 -10.99 -2.04
N GLN A 195 16.01 -11.94 -1.10
CA GLN A 195 17.14 -12.86 -1.00
C GLN A 195 17.43 -13.64 -2.30
N PRO A 196 16.43 -14.25 -3.00
CA PRO A 196 16.66 -14.94 -4.27
C PRO A 196 17.35 -14.11 -5.36
N THR A 197 17.00 -12.82 -5.51
CA THR A 197 17.58 -11.95 -6.54
C THR A 197 18.97 -11.41 -6.14
N GLU A 198 19.30 -11.52 -4.85
CA GLU A 198 20.56 -11.06 -4.28
C GLU A 198 21.61 -12.18 -4.18
N ASP A 199 21.19 -13.43 -4.00
CA ASP A 199 22.09 -14.58 -3.81
C ASP A 199 22.39 -15.31 -5.12
N SER A 200 21.55 -15.14 -6.15
CA SER A 200 21.70 -15.79 -7.45
C SER A 200 22.12 -14.82 -8.54
N LYS A 201 23.10 -15.22 -9.36
CA LYS A 201 23.50 -14.46 -10.57
C LYS A 201 22.49 -14.57 -11.69
N ASN A 202 21.85 -15.73 -11.79
CA ASN A 202 20.81 -16.05 -12.77
C ASN A 202 19.57 -16.52 -12.02
N PHE A 203 18.41 -16.05 -12.45
CA PHE A 203 17.13 -16.41 -11.87
C PHE A 203 16.00 -16.13 -12.85
N VAL A 204 14.87 -16.80 -12.66
CA VAL A 204 13.64 -16.56 -13.41
C VAL A 204 12.65 -15.81 -12.54
N VAL A 205 12.09 -14.74 -13.10
CA VAL A 205 11.05 -13.92 -12.48
C VAL A 205 9.73 -14.29 -13.13
N THR A 206 8.80 -14.85 -12.37
CA THR A 206 7.45 -15.16 -12.84
C THR A 206 6.46 -14.18 -12.22
N LEU A 207 5.78 -13.43 -13.07
CA LEU A 207 4.78 -12.44 -12.68
C LEU A 207 3.39 -13.04 -12.85
N TYR A 208 2.64 -13.20 -11.76
CA TYR A 208 1.25 -13.60 -11.84
C TYR A 208 0.33 -12.37 -11.80
N ASN A 209 -0.56 -12.21 -12.79
CA ASN A 209 -1.53 -11.12 -12.85
C ASN A 209 -2.89 -11.58 -12.28
N PRO A 210 -3.28 -11.12 -11.08
CA PRO A 210 -4.55 -11.53 -10.46
C PRO A 210 -5.79 -10.84 -11.05
N ARG A 211 -5.62 -9.98 -12.06
CA ARG A 211 -6.72 -9.22 -12.68
C ARG A 211 -7.30 -9.98 -13.86
N SER A 212 -8.60 -9.79 -14.11
CA SER A 212 -9.34 -10.34 -15.25
C SER A 212 -9.08 -9.64 -16.59
N HIS A 213 -8.07 -8.77 -16.66
CA HIS A 213 -7.71 -8.02 -17.86
C HIS A 213 -6.19 -8.06 -18.07
N PRO A 214 -5.72 -7.90 -19.32
CA PRO A 214 -4.30 -7.79 -19.59
C PRO A 214 -3.68 -6.64 -18.80
N ALA A 215 -2.45 -6.85 -18.37
CA ALA A 215 -1.75 -5.93 -17.49
C ALA A 215 -0.37 -5.60 -18.04
N SER A 216 0.13 -4.43 -17.65
CA SER A 216 1.55 -4.12 -17.74
C SER A 216 2.03 -3.66 -16.38
N ALA A 217 3.30 -3.93 -16.08
CA ALA A 217 3.92 -3.57 -14.82
C ALA A 217 5.41 -3.27 -15.01
N TYR A 218 5.88 -2.26 -14.29
CA TYR A 218 7.30 -2.03 -14.11
C TYR A 218 7.79 -2.91 -12.95
N VAL A 219 8.59 -3.92 -13.28
CA VAL A 219 9.17 -4.84 -12.32
C VAL A 219 10.42 -4.17 -11.75
N ARG A 220 10.57 -4.17 -10.42
CA ARG A 220 11.72 -3.61 -9.72
C ARG A 220 12.28 -4.65 -8.77
N LEU A 221 13.52 -5.08 -9.00
CA LEU A 221 14.15 -6.18 -8.26
C LEU A 221 15.45 -5.70 -7.61
N PRO A 222 15.62 -5.88 -6.29
CA PRO A 222 16.88 -5.54 -5.63
C PRO A 222 17.97 -6.53 -6.05
N VAL A 223 19.11 -6.00 -6.51
CA VAL A 223 20.20 -6.81 -7.08
C VAL A 223 21.57 -6.31 -6.64
N LYS A 224 22.59 -7.18 -6.72
CA LYS A 224 23.98 -6.87 -6.35
C LYS A 224 24.89 -6.56 -7.53
N GLY A 225 24.62 -7.08 -8.72
CA GLY A 225 25.44 -6.85 -9.92
C GLY A 225 25.31 -5.45 -10.51
N SER A 226 26.23 -5.07 -11.39
CA SER A 226 26.26 -3.76 -12.07
C SER A 226 25.71 -3.76 -13.50
N ALA A 227 25.35 -4.93 -14.03
CA ALA A 227 24.78 -5.09 -15.37
C ALA A 227 24.00 -6.40 -15.45
N TYR A 228 22.85 -6.38 -16.14
CA TYR A 228 21.96 -7.54 -16.29
C TYR A 228 21.41 -7.63 -17.71
N THR A 229 21.03 -8.84 -18.13
CA THR A 229 20.13 -9.09 -19.26
C THR A 229 18.80 -9.59 -18.70
N VAL A 230 17.69 -9.15 -19.30
CA VAL A 230 16.37 -9.76 -19.08
C VAL A 230 15.86 -10.27 -20.43
N LYS A 231 15.44 -11.53 -20.48
CA LYS A 231 14.80 -12.14 -21.66
C LYS A 231 13.38 -12.56 -21.35
N ASP A 232 12.47 -12.34 -22.30
CA ASP A 232 11.11 -12.89 -22.23
C ASP A 232 11.06 -14.37 -22.64
N HIS A 233 9.87 -14.96 -22.64
CA HIS A 233 9.63 -16.35 -23.03
C HIS A 233 10.02 -16.70 -24.49
N THR A 234 10.09 -15.70 -25.37
CA THR A 234 10.53 -15.88 -26.76
C THR A 234 12.05 -15.90 -26.88
N GLY A 235 12.76 -15.39 -25.87
CA GLY A 235 14.21 -15.21 -25.85
C GLY A 235 14.63 -13.80 -26.28
N ALA A 236 13.67 -12.91 -26.55
CA ALA A 236 13.95 -11.53 -26.88
C ALA A 236 14.46 -10.78 -25.64
N GLU A 237 15.53 -10.01 -25.82
CA GLU A 237 16.08 -9.18 -24.75
C GLU A 237 15.22 -7.93 -24.55
N LEU A 238 14.82 -7.69 -23.31
CA LEU A 238 14.05 -6.51 -22.93
C LEU A 238 14.99 -5.35 -22.57
N PRO A 239 14.58 -4.09 -22.82
CA PRO A 239 15.24 -2.94 -22.24
C PRO A 239 15.23 -3.02 -20.71
N THR A 240 16.39 -2.76 -20.10
CA THR A 240 16.57 -2.75 -18.65
C THR A 240 17.20 -1.44 -18.20
N GLN A 241 16.96 -1.05 -16.95
CA GLN A 241 17.60 0.08 -16.29
C GLN A 241 17.96 -0.30 -14.86
N LEU A 242 19.20 -0.04 -14.43
CA LEU A 242 19.59 -0.17 -13.03
C LEU A 242 19.52 1.20 -12.35
N VAL A 243 18.78 1.30 -11.25
CA VAL A 243 18.60 2.55 -10.50
C VAL A 243 19.14 2.37 -9.09
N PRO A 244 19.93 3.30 -8.52
CA PRO A 244 20.39 3.19 -7.15
C PRO A 244 19.21 3.20 -6.17
N ILE A 245 19.28 2.38 -5.12
CA ILE A 245 18.30 2.42 -4.02
C ILE A 245 18.54 3.74 -3.24
N PRO A 246 17.48 4.53 -2.96
CA PRO A 246 17.62 5.74 -2.16
C PRO A 246 18.24 5.45 -0.79
N THR A 247 19.16 6.30 -0.34
CA THR A 247 19.80 6.17 0.99
C THR A 247 18.79 5.97 2.13
N PRO A 248 17.67 6.73 2.21
CA PRO A 248 16.67 6.51 3.27
C PRO A 248 16.00 5.13 3.25
N VAL A 249 15.98 4.43 2.11
CA VAL A 249 15.50 3.04 2.02
C VAL A 249 16.56 2.05 2.49
N ILE A 250 17.84 2.29 2.13
CA ILE A 250 18.98 1.48 2.60
C ILE A 250 19.09 1.54 4.12
N GLU A 251 18.84 2.71 4.70
CA GLU A 251 18.96 2.99 6.13
C GLU A 251 17.72 2.60 6.96
N ILE A 252 16.68 2.01 6.35
CA ILE A 252 15.50 1.55 7.09
C ILE A 252 15.93 0.57 8.20
N PRO A 253 15.60 0.85 9.48
CA PRO A 253 15.94 -0.04 10.59
C PRO A 253 15.44 -1.46 10.35
N GLY A 254 16.32 -2.44 10.57
CA GLY A 254 16.01 -3.86 10.38
C GLY A 254 16.09 -4.36 8.94
N ARG A 255 16.42 -3.51 7.96
CA ARG A 255 16.70 -3.96 6.59
C ARG A 255 17.97 -4.82 6.56
N VAL A 256 17.81 -6.12 6.29
CA VAL A 256 18.93 -7.07 6.09
C VAL A 256 19.00 -7.43 4.60
N SER A 257 19.69 -6.59 3.81
CA SER A 257 19.87 -6.78 2.37
C SER A 257 21.18 -6.15 1.90
N GLY A 258 21.88 -6.84 1.01
CA GLY A 258 23.12 -6.37 0.39
C GLY A 258 22.89 -5.63 -0.94
N ALA A 259 21.65 -5.56 -1.42
CA ALA A 259 21.31 -4.81 -2.62
C ALA A 259 21.49 -3.31 -2.40
N THR A 260 22.08 -2.65 -3.40
CA THR A 260 22.30 -1.19 -3.45
C THR A 260 21.62 -0.53 -4.65
N ARG A 261 20.96 -1.33 -5.49
CA ARG A 261 20.33 -0.93 -6.74
C ARG A 261 19.16 -1.84 -7.06
N GLU A 262 18.23 -1.32 -7.85
CA GLU A 262 17.08 -2.04 -8.37
C GLU A 262 17.22 -2.21 -9.88
N LEU A 263 17.08 -3.44 -10.36
CA LEU A 263 16.86 -3.75 -11.76
C LEU A 263 15.41 -3.45 -12.12
N VAL A 264 15.23 -2.56 -13.09
CA VAL A 264 13.93 -2.13 -13.59
C VAL A 264 13.76 -2.58 -15.04
N PHE A 265 12.63 -3.23 -15.33
CA PHE A 265 12.19 -3.52 -16.69
C PHE A 265 10.66 -3.51 -16.76
N ARG A 266 10.11 -3.41 -17.98
CA ARG A 266 8.67 -3.38 -18.19
C ARG A 266 8.18 -4.73 -18.70
N ALA A 267 7.27 -5.36 -17.95
CA ALA A 267 6.48 -6.47 -18.40
C ALA A 267 5.21 -5.94 -19.09
N VAL A 268 4.94 -6.39 -20.31
CA VAL A 268 3.80 -5.99 -21.12
C VAL A 268 2.93 -7.20 -21.42
N GLU A 269 1.64 -6.96 -21.66
CA GLU A 269 0.70 -8.02 -22.05
C GLU A 269 0.61 -9.21 -21.09
N LEU A 270 0.81 -8.96 -19.78
CA LEU A 270 0.60 -9.97 -18.74
C LEU A 270 -0.82 -10.53 -18.86
N PRO A 271 -1.00 -11.84 -19.07
CA PRO A 271 -2.31 -12.39 -19.39
C PRO A 271 -3.29 -12.22 -18.23
N PRO A 272 -4.61 -12.04 -18.52
CA PRO A 272 -5.64 -12.06 -17.50
C PRO A 272 -5.59 -13.33 -16.66
N LEU A 273 -5.56 -13.22 -15.33
CA LEU A 273 -5.55 -14.37 -14.40
C LEU A 273 -4.45 -15.40 -14.72
N GLY A 274 -3.38 -14.97 -15.39
CA GLY A 274 -2.28 -15.82 -15.83
C GLY A 274 -0.94 -15.30 -15.34
N PHE A 275 0.14 -15.94 -15.79
CA PHE A 275 1.49 -15.53 -15.46
C PHE A 275 2.31 -15.26 -16.72
N GLN A 276 3.47 -14.63 -16.53
CA GLN A 276 4.54 -14.52 -17.53
C GLN A 276 5.91 -14.60 -16.87
N SER A 277 6.85 -15.30 -17.50
CA SER A 277 8.19 -15.52 -16.96
C SER A 277 9.28 -14.79 -17.75
N PHE A 278 10.26 -14.28 -17.00
CA PHE A 278 11.40 -13.54 -17.53
C PHE A 278 12.70 -14.14 -16.97
N TYR A 279 13.64 -14.46 -17.85
CA TYR A 279 14.96 -14.96 -17.46
C TYR A 279 15.90 -13.78 -17.24
N VAL A 280 16.49 -13.69 -16.04
CA VAL A 280 17.40 -12.62 -15.64
C VAL A 280 18.79 -13.21 -15.44
N ALA A 281 19.80 -12.59 -16.05
CA ALA A 281 21.19 -13.01 -15.89
C ALA A 281 22.13 -11.82 -15.67
N GLU A 282 23.02 -11.93 -14.69
CA GLU A 282 24.07 -10.95 -14.44
C GLU A 282 25.14 -10.99 -15.55
N LYS A 283 25.52 -9.82 -16.07
CA LYS A 283 26.60 -9.68 -17.05
C LYS A 283 27.95 -9.50 -16.34
N THR A 284 28.68 -10.59 -16.13
CA THR A 284 30.03 -10.53 -15.54
C THR A 284 31.02 -9.83 -16.49
N GLY A 285 31.75 -8.83 -15.99
CA GLY A 285 32.78 -8.12 -16.76
C GLY A 285 32.26 -7.05 -17.73
N ALA A 286 30.95 -6.78 -17.73
CA ALA A 286 30.38 -5.67 -18.50
C ALA A 286 30.65 -4.32 -17.82
N ALA A 287 30.59 -3.24 -18.61
CA ALA A 287 30.63 -1.88 -18.08
C ALA A 287 29.48 -1.64 -17.10
N ASP A 288 29.70 -0.77 -16.11
CA ASP A 288 28.69 -0.39 -15.13
C ASP A 288 27.49 0.30 -15.82
N GLN A 289 26.30 -0.30 -15.68
CA GLN A 289 25.05 0.18 -16.26
C GLN A 289 24.15 0.88 -15.23
N VAL A 290 24.65 1.14 -14.01
CA VAL A 290 23.90 1.87 -12.99
C VAL A 290 23.65 3.31 -13.43
N THR A 291 22.39 3.73 -13.36
CA THR A 291 21.94 5.10 -13.68
C THR A 291 22.63 6.09 -12.74
N ARG A 292 23.36 7.03 -13.32
CA ARG A 292 24.05 8.09 -12.57
C ARG A 292 23.13 9.30 -12.38
N PRO A 293 23.37 10.13 -11.33
CA PRO A 293 22.71 11.41 -11.20
C PRO A 293 22.92 12.26 -12.47
N ALA A 294 21.84 12.88 -12.95
CA ALA A 294 21.84 13.77 -14.10
C ALA A 294 21.91 15.23 -13.63
N ASP A 295 22.75 16.03 -14.31
CA ASP A 295 22.83 17.47 -14.10
C ASP A 295 21.71 18.17 -14.89
N VAL A 296 20.50 18.11 -14.33
CA VAL A 296 19.28 18.69 -14.90
C VAL A 296 18.48 19.37 -13.80
N SER A 297 17.59 20.29 -14.16
CA SER A 297 16.67 20.96 -13.23
C SER A 297 15.28 20.34 -13.19
N ARG A 298 14.97 19.40 -14.10
CA ARG A 298 13.65 18.75 -14.20
C ARG A 298 13.69 17.38 -14.89
N ILE A 299 12.69 16.55 -14.60
CA ILE A 299 12.36 15.28 -15.26
C ILE A 299 10.88 15.31 -15.73
N GLY A 300 10.41 14.27 -16.42
CA GLY A 300 8.97 14.10 -16.70
C GLY A 300 8.59 13.89 -18.18
N GLY A 301 9.57 13.76 -19.07
CA GLY A 301 9.35 13.47 -20.49
C GLY A 301 8.44 14.47 -21.20
N ASP A 302 7.54 13.98 -22.05
CA ASP A 302 6.65 14.80 -22.88
C ASP A 302 5.37 15.28 -22.17
N LEU A 303 5.00 14.62 -21.07
CA LEU A 303 3.73 14.88 -20.36
C LEU A 303 3.88 15.85 -19.20
N TYR A 304 5.03 15.80 -18.51
CA TYR A 304 5.24 16.53 -17.27
C TYR A 304 6.55 17.33 -17.31
N ASP A 305 6.57 18.42 -16.57
CA ASP A 305 7.79 18.98 -15.99
C ASP A 305 7.71 18.80 -14.48
N ILE A 306 8.61 18.00 -13.93
CA ILE A 306 8.74 17.71 -12.51
C ILE A 306 10.06 18.31 -12.01
N SER A 307 9.98 19.25 -11.08
CA SER A 307 11.13 19.96 -10.51
C SER A 307 10.99 20.09 -8.99
N VAL A 308 12.04 20.61 -8.34
CA VAL A 308 12.05 20.91 -6.90
C VAL A 308 12.35 22.39 -6.69
N GLU A 309 11.61 23.03 -5.79
CA GLU A 309 11.86 24.39 -5.31
C GLU A 309 12.97 24.40 -4.24
N ASP A 310 13.56 25.56 -3.95
CA ASP A 310 14.66 25.71 -2.98
C ASP A 310 14.29 25.24 -1.56
N ASN A 311 12.99 25.22 -1.25
CA ASN A 311 12.44 24.75 0.02
C ASN A 311 12.15 23.23 0.03
N GLY A 312 12.53 22.48 -1.01
CA GLY A 312 12.32 21.05 -1.12
C GLY A 312 10.96 20.61 -1.68
N ASN A 313 10.03 21.54 -1.93
CA ASN A 313 8.71 21.20 -2.48
C ASN A 313 8.83 20.70 -3.91
N VAL A 314 8.07 19.66 -4.24
CA VAL A 314 8.03 19.10 -5.59
C VAL A 314 6.95 19.82 -6.40
N VAL A 315 7.32 20.33 -7.58
CA VAL A 315 6.39 20.92 -8.53
C VAL A 315 6.15 19.93 -9.66
N VAL A 316 4.89 19.62 -9.92
CA VAL A 316 4.45 18.85 -11.10
C VAL A 316 3.62 19.76 -11.99
N GLN A 317 4.12 20.04 -13.17
CA GLN A 317 3.46 20.82 -14.20
C GLN A 317 3.04 19.89 -15.35
N TRP A 318 1.74 19.80 -15.63
CA TRP A 318 1.26 19.14 -16.84
C TRP A 318 1.57 20.04 -18.04
N LYS A 319 2.11 19.46 -19.12
CA LYS A 319 2.42 20.19 -20.36
C LYS A 319 1.21 20.38 -21.26
N ASN A 320 0.27 19.43 -21.20
CA ASN A 320 -0.91 19.38 -22.04
C ASN A 320 -2.17 19.93 -21.37
N LYS A 321 -2.08 20.36 -20.10
CA LYS A 321 -3.21 20.86 -19.30
C LYS A 321 -2.75 22.06 -18.47
N GLU A 322 -3.65 22.99 -18.21
CA GLU A 322 -3.41 24.10 -17.28
C GLU A 322 -3.52 23.61 -15.82
N LEU A 323 -2.69 22.63 -15.47
CA LEU A 323 -2.65 22.03 -14.14
C LEU A 323 -1.21 22.07 -13.62
N ARG A 324 -1.03 22.80 -12.53
CA ARG A 324 0.20 22.86 -11.75
C ARG A 324 -0.12 22.42 -10.33
N VAL A 325 0.68 21.49 -9.80
CA VAL A 325 0.56 21.00 -8.44
C VAL A 325 1.90 21.18 -7.73
N ILE A 326 1.86 21.72 -6.51
CA ILE A 326 3.00 21.79 -5.60
C ILE A 326 2.71 20.80 -4.48
N GLN A 327 3.53 19.76 -4.37
CA GLN A 327 3.50 18.84 -3.26
C GLN A 327 4.48 19.31 -2.19
N SER A 328 4.02 19.33 -0.94
CA SER A 328 4.83 19.68 0.23
C SER A 328 4.60 18.72 1.39
N MET A 329 5.67 18.43 2.13
CA MET A 329 5.61 17.66 3.36
C MET A 329 5.38 18.60 4.55
N ARG A 330 4.36 18.31 5.36
CA ARG A 330 3.95 19.14 6.51
C ARG A 330 3.63 18.24 7.70
N TYR A 331 3.37 18.85 8.85
CA TYR A 331 2.93 18.10 10.02
C TYR A 331 2.02 18.93 10.92
N TYR A 332 1.15 18.26 11.68
CA TYR A 332 0.47 18.85 12.82
C TYR A 332 1.16 18.43 14.13
N LEU A 333 1.14 19.33 15.10
CA LEU A 333 1.45 18.99 16.49
C LEU A 333 0.19 18.41 17.15
N GLY A 334 0.29 17.20 17.68
CA GLY A 334 -0.82 16.53 18.37
C GLY A 334 -1.11 17.16 19.74
N GLY A 335 -2.39 17.35 20.06
CA GLY A 335 -2.84 17.91 21.33
C GLY A 335 -2.43 17.08 22.55
N THR A 336 -2.11 17.75 23.66
CA THR A 336 -1.49 17.13 24.86
C THR A 336 -2.31 17.24 26.15
N HIS A 337 -3.35 18.08 26.20
CA HIS A 337 -4.11 18.36 27.44
C HIS A 337 -5.65 18.28 27.27
N GLN A 338 -6.33 17.90 28.35
CA GLN A 338 -7.80 17.67 28.50
C GLN A 338 -8.39 16.55 27.62
N ARG A 339 -7.92 16.38 26.36
CA ARG A 339 -8.17 15.26 25.45
C ARG A 339 -7.05 15.19 24.40
N ALA A 340 -6.08 14.30 24.54
CA ALA A 340 -4.95 14.29 23.63
C ALA A 340 -5.31 13.78 22.22
N SER A 341 -4.46 14.07 21.23
CA SER A 341 -4.45 13.27 20.00
C SER A 341 -3.93 11.88 20.36
N GLY A 342 -4.56 10.82 19.83
CA GLY A 342 -4.23 9.44 20.17
C GLY A 342 -4.55 8.46 19.05
N ALA A 343 -4.70 7.17 19.38
CA ALA A 343 -4.96 6.13 18.38
C ALA A 343 -6.26 6.38 17.59
N TYR A 344 -7.33 6.87 18.23
CA TYR A 344 -8.60 7.21 17.61
C TYR A 344 -8.67 8.68 17.18
N LEU A 345 -8.31 9.59 18.09
CA LEU A 345 -8.53 11.02 17.90
C LEU A 345 -7.40 11.65 17.08
N PHE A 346 -7.79 12.46 16.10
CA PHE A 346 -6.91 13.46 15.51
C PHE A 346 -7.31 14.81 16.09
N ARG A 347 -6.44 15.38 16.93
CA ARG A 347 -6.70 16.68 17.56
C ARG A 347 -5.42 17.51 17.49
N PRO A 348 -5.21 18.29 16.41
CA PRO A 348 -4.03 19.13 16.32
C PRO A 348 -4.14 20.31 17.30
N ILE A 349 -3.02 20.78 17.84
CA ILE A 349 -2.98 21.96 18.74
C ILE A 349 -3.39 23.22 17.99
N ASN A 350 -2.94 23.33 16.75
CA ASN A 350 -3.23 24.45 15.85
C ASN A 350 -3.98 23.94 14.61
N HIS A 351 -4.76 24.81 13.98
CA HIS A 351 -5.52 24.47 12.78
C HIS A 351 -4.74 24.67 11.48
N GLU A 352 -3.44 24.92 11.58
CA GLU A 352 -2.52 25.06 10.45
C GLU A 352 -1.40 24.03 10.59
N SER A 353 -1.12 23.31 9.52
CA SER A 353 0.03 22.41 9.45
C SER A 353 1.33 23.20 9.29
N ILE A 354 2.41 22.70 9.87
CA ILE A 354 3.74 23.31 9.84
C ILE A 354 4.56 22.64 8.72
N PRO A 355 5.26 23.40 7.86
CA PRO A 355 6.15 22.81 6.85
C PRO A 355 7.26 21.97 7.51
N VAL A 356 7.51 20.79 6.98
CA VAL A 356 8.72 20.04 7.34
C VAL A 356 9.93 20.81 6.80
N GLN A 357 10.87 21.16 7.67
CA GLN A 357 12.06 21.91 7.25
C GLN A 357 12.91 21.10 6.28
N PHE A 358 13.24 21.71 5.15
CA PHE A 358 14.16 21.14 4.17
C PHE A 358 15.60 21.42 4.56
N THR A 359 16.31 20.37 4.97
CA THR A 359 17.72 20.41 5.35
C THR A 359 18.56 19.38 4.60
N GLY A 360 17.92 18.56 3.76
CA GLY A 360 18.57 17.49 3.01
C GLY A 360 18.97 17.93 1.60
N SER A 361 18.71 17.08 0.62
CA SER A 361 19.17 17.26 -0.77
C SER A 361 18.26 16.53 -1.74
N TYR A 362 18.37 16.88 -3.02
CA TYR A 362 17.69 16.16 -4.09
C TYR A 362 18.65 15.80 -5.24
N LYS A 363 18.29 14.76 -5.99
CA LYS A 363 19.02 14.30 -7.19
C LYS A 363 18.05 13.84 -8.25
N PHE A 364 18.34 14.19 -9.51
CA PHE A 364 17.61 13.68 -10.67
C PHE A 364 18.34 12.49 -11.28
N TYR A 365 17.59 11.51 -11.74
CA TYR A 365 18.06 10.33 -12.45
C TYR A 365 17.25 10.20 -13.74
N LYS A 366 17.93 10.19 -14.88
CA LYS A 366 17.31 10.00 -16.18
C LYS A 366 17.68 8.65 -16.74
N GLY A 367 16.69 7.90 -17.19
CA GLY A 367 16.92 6.65 -17.90
C GLY A 367 15.79 6.32 -18.86
N PRO A 368 16.00 5.27 -19.68
CA PRO A 368 15.11 4.95 -20.79
C PRO A 368 13.77 4.35 -20.36
N ILE A 369 13.66 3.87 -19.11
CA ILE A 369 12.45 3.20 -18.58
C ILE A 369 11.76 4.09 -17.56
N VAL A 370 12.54 4.67 -16.64
CA VAL A 370 12.07 5.53 -15.56
C VAL A 370 12.99 6.73 -15.38
N GLU A 371 12.38 7.89 -15.18
CA GLU A 371 13.05 9.06 -14.63
C GLU A 371 12.63 9.23 -13.18
N GLU A 372 13.59 9.48 -12.29
CA GLU A 372 13.36 9.60 -10.85
C GLU A 372 13.97 10.87 -10.27
N LEU A 373 13.24 11.48 -9.36
CA LEU A 373 13.70 12.56 -8.51
C LEU A 373 13.75 12.01 -7.08
N HIS A 374 14.95 11.87 -6.54
CA HIS A 374 15.15 11.45 -5.15
C HIS A 374 15.26 12.70 -4.30
N VAL A 375 14.36 12.88 -3.33
CA VAL A 375 14.34 14.02 -2.40
C VAL A 375 14.51 13.49 -0.97
N LYS A 376 15.65 13.79 -0.35
CA LYS A 376 15.82 13.67 1.11
C LYS A 376 15.42 15.02 1.70
N VAL A 377 14.24 15.12 2.31
CA VAL A 377 13.76 16.39 2.89
C VAL A 377 14.56 16.71 4.15
N ASN A 378 14.66 15.74 5.06
CA ASN A 378 15.50 15.79 6.26
C ASN A 378 15.85 14.35 6.71
N GLU A 379 16.21 14.16 7.98
CA GLU A 379 16.62 12.85 8.52
C GLU A 379 15.49 11.83 8.70
N TYR A 380 14.22 12.24 8.66
CA TYR A 380 13.07 11.33 8.86
C TYR A 380 11.99 11.47 7.78
N VAL A 381 12.16 12.34 6.79
CA VAL A 381 11.24 12.47 5.65
C VAL A 381 12.04 12.44 4.35
N SER A 382 11.63 11.57 3.45
CA SER A 382 12.14 11.53 2.09
C SER A 382 11.08 11.01 1.13
N GLU A 383 11.28 11.26 -0.15
CA GLU A 383 10.43 10.73 -1.20
C GLU A 383 11.20 10.51 -2.50
N VAL A 384 10.69 9.60 -3.31
CA VAL A 384 11.11 9.40 -4.69
C VAL A 384 9.91 9.67 -5.59
N VAL A 385 10.06 10.66 -6.47
CA VAL A 385 9.05 10.99 -7.46
C VAL A 385 9.43 10.31 -8.76
N ARG A 386 8.57 9.42 -9.27
CA ARG A 386 8.83 8.64 -10.47
C ARG A 386 7.90 9.00 -11.61
N PHE A 387 8.48 9.06 -12.79
CA PHE A 387 7.79 9.17 -14.05
C PHE A 387 8.16 7.99 -14.95
N TYR A 388 7.14 7.33 -15.49
CA TYR A 388 7.28 6.28 -16.49
C TYR A 388 6.69 6.78 -17.80
N ALA A 389 7.47 6.76 -18.89
CA ALA A 389 7.11 7.41 -20.16
C ALA A 389 5.77 6.96 -20.76
N GLN A 390 5.32 5.75 -20.44
CA GLN A 390 4.09 5.15 -20.97
C GLN A 390 2.92 5.20 -19.98
N GLU A 391 3.03 5.98 -18.91
CA GLU A 391 1.98 6.11 -17.90
C GLU A 391 1.58 7.56 -17.67
N GLU A 392 0.28 7.83 -17.79
CA GLU A 392 -0.29 9.14 -17.50
C GLU A 392 -0.60 9.31 -16.00
N ARG A 393 0.41 9.10 -15.17
CA ARG A 393 0.43 9.39 -13.72
C ARG A 393 1.83 9.78 -13.26
N VAL A 394 1.92 10.44 -12.11
CA VAL A 394 3.18 10.63 -11.38
C VAL A 394 3.13 9.82 -10.09
N GLU A 395 4.21 9.09 -9.79
CA GLU A 395 4.33 8.30 -8.56
C GLU A 395 5.07 9.09 -7.48
N PHE A 396 4.51 9.15 -6.28
CA PHE A 396 5.17 9.67 -5.08
C PHE A 396 5.38 8.49 -4.12
N ASP A 397 6.62 8.02 -4.00
CA ASP A 397 7.02 6.97 -3.06
C ASP A 397 7.69 7.62 -1.85
N TRP A 398 6.95 7.72 -0.75
CA TRP A 398 7.35 8.44 0.45
C TRP A 398 7.89 7.49 1.52
N VAL A 399 8.87 7.95 2.28
CA VAL A 399 9.41 7.30 3.48
C VAL A 399 9.35 8.31 4.63
N VAL A 400 8.61 7.96 5.68
CA VAL A 400 8.43 8.78 6.88
C VAL A 400 8.82 7.97 8.12
N GLY A 401 9.78 8.49 8.85
CA GLY A 401 10.26 7.97 10.12
C GLY A 401 11.75 7.62 10.08
N PRO A 402 12.38 7.42 11.25
CA PRO A 402 11.78 7.50 12.59
C PRO A 402 11.37 8.93 12.95
N ILE A 403 10.09 9.18 13.25
CA ILE A 403 9.61 10.53 13.56
C ILE A 403 10.26 10.95 14.88
N ASP A 404 11.04 12.03 14.83
CA ASP A 404 11.70 12.58 16.00
C ASP A 404 10.68 13.14 17.00
N ILE A 405 10.74 12.64 18.23
CA ILE A 405 9.92 13.06 19.38
C ILE A 405 10.82 13.44 20.57
N ASP A 406 12.12 13.64 20.36
CA ASP A 406 13.07 13.99 21.42
C ASP A 406 12.79 15.38 21.99
N SER A 407 12.08 16.23 21.24
CA SER A 407 11.50 17.50 21.71
C SER A 407 10.20 17.34 22.53
N PHE A 408 9.75 16.09 22.78
CA PHE A 408 8.46 15.77 23.40
C PHE A 408 7.24 16.29 22.62
N ASP A 409 7.38 16.48 21.32
CA ASP A 409 6.32 16.95 20.44
C ASP A 409 5.66 15.77 19.69
N PRO A 410 4.37 15.46 19.96
CA PRO A 410 3.59 14.55 19.13
C PRO A 410 3.46 15.10 17.71
N LYS A 411 3.79 14.30 16.69
CA LYS A 411 3.80 14.75 15.28
C LYS A 411 2.93 13.85 14.41
N GLU A 412 2.15 14.49 13.56
CA GLU A 412 1.26 13.85 12.58
C GLU A 412 1.65 14.34 11.20
N ILE A 413 2.42 13.53 10.46
CA ILE A 413 3.03 13.92 9.18
C ILE A 413 1.99 13.78 8.06
N VAL A 414 1.87 14.82 7.24
CA VAL A 414 0.93 14.92 6.12
C VAL A 414 1.67 15.32 4.85
N THR A 415 1.18 14.86 3.71
CA THR A 415 1.53 15.40 2.39
C THR A 415 0.38 16.27 1.91
N VAL A 416 0.70 17.46 1.40
CA VAL A 416 -0.28 18.40 0.83
C VAL A 416 0.02 18.61 -0.64
N TYR A 417 -0.98 18.35 -1.49
CA TYR A 417 -0.97 18.62 -2.91
C TYR A 417 -1.78 19.90 -3.17
N THR A 418 -1.09 21.02 -3.36
CA THR A 418 -1.68 22.34 -3.60
C THR A 418 -1.76 22.62 -5.10
N SER A 419 -2.92 23.02 -5.59
CA SER A 419 -3.19 23.36 -6.99
C SER A 419 -3.93 24.69 -7.11
N PHE A 420 -4.09 25.19 -8.35
CA PHE A 420 -4.89 26.39 -8.67
C PHE A 420 -6.29 26.05 -9.20
N LEU A 421 -6.84 24.91 -8.78
CA LEU A 421 -8.20 24.49 -9.10
C LEU A 421 -9.18 25.19 -8.16
N ASP A 422 -10.25 25.76 -8.70
CA ASP A 422 -11.32 26.32 -7.89
C ASP A 422 -12.30 25.20 -7.48
N SER A 423 -12.07 24.65 -6.28
CA SER A 423 -12.84 23.52 -5.76
C SER A 423 -14.11 23.90 -5.01
N GLU A 424 -14.37 25.19 -4.75
CA GLU A 424 -15.55 25.69 -4.03
C GLU A 424 -15.91 24.85 -2.77
N LYS A 425 -14.94 24.62 -1.88
CA LYS A 425 -15.03 23.80 -0.66
C LYS A 425 -15.36 22.32 -0.87
N THR A 426 -15.50 21.88 -2.11
CA THR A 426 -15.94 20.54 -2.48
C THR A 426 -14.76 19.64 -2.81
N PHE A 427 -14.78 18.44 -2.25
CA PHE A 427 -13.84 17.37 -2.59
C PHE A 427 -14.57 16.03 -2.54
N TYR A 428 -13.93 14.96 -3.01
CA TYR A 428 -14.56 13.64 -3.07
C TYR A 428 -13.63 12.59 -2.48
N THR A 429 -14.18 11.70 -1.66
CA THR A 429 -13.46 10.54 -1.10
C THR A 429 -14.18 9.26 -1.43
N ASP A 430 -13.43 8.17 -1.59
CA ASP A 430 -14.03 6.85 -1.77
C ASP A 430 -14.72 6.34 -0.49
N SER A 431 -15.73 5.49 -0.67
CA SER A 431 -16.36 4.69 0.39
C SER A 431 -15.93 3.23 0.21
N ASN A 432 -15.00 2.78 1.05
CA ASN A 432 -14.42 1.42 1.02
C ASN A 432 -13.88 0.99 -0.36
N GLY A 433 -13.32 1.92 -1.13
CA GLY A 433 -12.77 1.67 -2.46
C GLY A 433 -13.82 1.49 -3.56
N ARG A 434 -15.08 1.89 -3.28
CA ARG A 434 -16.21 1.74 -4.20
C ARG A 434 -16.70 3.07 -4.75
N GLU A 435 -17.80 3.59 -4.21
CA GLU A 435 -18.41 4.85 -4.66
C GLU A 435 -17.59 6.06 -4.19
N MET A 436 -17.69 7.17 -4.93
CA MET A 436 -17.11 8.44 -4.52
C MET A 436 -18.20 9.30 -3.88
N LEU A 437 -17.99 9.71 -2.64
CA LEU A 437 -18.90 10.57 -1.89
C LEU A 437 -18.44 12.03 -1.97
N LYS A 438 -19.37 12.92 -2.30
CA LYS A 438 -19.15 14.37 -2.27
C LYS A 438 -19.02 14.83 -0.82
N ARG A 439 -17.92 15.51 -0.52
CA ARG A 439 -17.63 16.15 0.77
C ARG A 439 -17.63 17.66 0.57
N VAL A 440 -18.23 18.38 1.50
CA VAL A 440 -18.19 19.85 1.52
C VAL A 440 -17.55 20.24 2.84
N ARG A 441 -16.40 20.93 2.75
CA ARG A 441 -15.66 21.41 3.91
C ARG A 441 -16.58 22.24 4.80
N ASN A 442 -16.59 21.95 6.10
CA ASN A 442 -17.39 22.64 7.12
C ASN A 442 -18.91 22.48 6.98
N PHE A 443 -19.39 21.40 6.35
CA PHE A 443 -20.82 21.17 6.14
C PHE A 443 -21.25 19.74 6.51
N ARG A 444 -22.50 19.59 6.94
CA ARG A 444 -23.17 18.31 7.19
C ARG A 444 -24.59 18.34 6.60
N PRO A 445 -25.01 17.31 5.84
CA PRO A 445 -26.30 17.33 5.16
C PRO A 445 -27.50 17.16 6.11
N THR A 446 -27.32 16.48 7.24
CA THR A 446 -28.45 16.09 8.12
C THR A 446 -28.59 16.93 9.39
N TRP A 447 -27.62 17.80 9.70
CA TRP A 447 -27.66 18.66 10.89
C TRP A 447 -26.79 19.90 10.71
N ASN A 448 -27.08 20.96 11.46
CA ASN A 448 -26.36 22.22 11.37
C ASN A 448 -25.07 22.19 12.21
N LEU A 449 -23.92 22.32 11.56
CA LEU A 449 -22.62 22.42 12.22
C LEU A 449 -22.43 23.83 12.82
N SER A 450 -22.98 24.05 14.01
CA SER A 450 -23.05 25.38 14.66
C SER A 450 -21.78 25.81 15.40
N SER A 451 -20.87 24.89 15.74
CA SER A 451 -19.57 25.21 16.34
C SER A 451 -18.46 24.36 15.72
N MET A 452 -17.49 25.00 15.07
CA MET A 452 -16.31 24.31 14.54
C MET A 452 -15.12 24.51 15.46
N ALA A 453 -15.14 23.74 16.53
CA ALA A 453 -14.04 23.69 17.47
C ALA A 453 -12.77 23.12 16.80
N ASP A 454 -12.93 22.10 15.95
CA ASP A 454 -11.83 21.41 15.25
C ASP A 454 -12.05 21.43 13.71
N PRO A 455 -11.77 22.54 13.00
CA PRO A 455 -12.02 22.69 11.56
C PRO A 455 -11.11 21.83 10.67
N VAL A 456 -9.99 21.31 11.19
CA VAL A 456 -9.15 20.36 10.45
C VAL A 456 -9.71 18.94 10.60
N SER A 457 -9.74 18.42 11.83
CA SER A 457 -10.14 17.04 12.13
C SER A 457 -11.56 16.71 11.68
N SER A 458 -12.48 17.68 11.70
CA SER A 458 -13.87 17.51 11.23
C SER A 458 -14.02 17.43 9.72
N ASN A 459 -12.96 17.73 8.94
CA ASN A 459 -12.94 17.62 7.48
C ASN A 459 -12.01 16.52 6.97
N TYR A 460 -11.50 15.69 7.87
CA TYR A 460 -10.83 14.44 7.52
C TYR A 460 -11.84 13.31 7.32
N TYR A 461 -11.64 12.55 6.26
CA TYR A 461 -12.44 11.39 5.87
C TYR A 461 -11.52 10.20 5.59
N PRO A 462 -12.01 8.96 5.72
CA PRO A 462 -11.25 7.80 5.32
C PRO A 462 -11.09 7.81 3.79
N ILE A 463 -9.88 7.51 3.34
CA ILE A 463 -9.54 7.30 1.93
C ILE A 463 -8.91 5.91 1.82
N THR A 464 -9.59 4.99 1.16
CA THR A 464 -9.14 3.59 1.06
C THR A 464 -8.71 3.20 -0.35
N ALA A 465 -8.92 4.10 -1.32
CA ALA A 465 -8.46 3.97 -2.69
C ALA A 465 -8.08 5.32 -3.34
N LYS A 466 -8.85 6.39 -3.11
CA LYS A 466 -8.56 7.72 -3.71
C LYS A 466 -9.33 8.90 -3.10
N ILE A 467 -8.75 10.08 -3.27
CA ILE A 467 -9.34 11.39 -2.99
C ILE A 467 -9.18 12.33 -4.19
N SER A 468 -10.11 13.25 -4.43
CA SER A 468 -10.02 14.17 -5.56
C SER A 468 -10.66 15.54 -5.36
N LEU A 469 -10.15 16.53 -6.09
CA LEU A 469 -10.72 17.87 -6.31
C LEU A 469 -11.18 18.02 -7.76
N GLN A 470 -12.16 18.88 -7.97
CA GLN A 470 -12.68 19.21 -9.29
C GLN A 470 -12.82 20.72 -9.41
N ASP A 471 -12.45 21.25 -10.58
CA ASP A 471 -12.77 22.61 -11.02
C ASP A 471 -13.76 22.47 -12.18
N GLU A 472 -15.03 22.79 -11.89
CA GLU A 472 -16.13 22.63 -12.83
C GLU A 472 -16.05 23.60 -14.01
N ALA A 473 -15.45 24.76 -13.81
CA ALA A 473 -15.30 25.78 -14.84
C ALA A 473 -14.19 25.39 -15.83
N LYS A 474 -13.05 24.90 -15.32
CA LYS A 474 -11.92 24.44 -16.14
C LYS A 474 -12.10 23.02 -16.69
N LYS A 475 -13.11 22.28 -16.21
CA LYS A 475 -13.30 20.85 -16.50
C LYS A 475 -12.05 20.03 -16.18
N LEU A 476 -11.40 20.35 -15.07
CA LEU A 476 -10.21 19.66 -14.60
C LEU A 476 -10.47 18.96 -13.27
N ARG A 477 -9.84 17.80 -13.10
CA ARG A 477 -9.87 17.03 -11.86
C ARG A 477 -8.46 16.65 -11.45
N LEU A 478 -8.15 16.89 -10.18
CA LEU A 478 -6.94 16.38 -9.54
C LEU A 478 -7.33 15.21 -8.65
N THR A 479 -6.72 14.04 -8.87
CA THR A 479 -6.98 12.83 -8.09
C THR A 479 -5.67 12.29 -7.53
N VAL A 480 -5.69 11.92 -6.25
CA VAL A 480 -4.61 11.19 -5.58
C VAL A 480 -5.14 9.80 -5.22
N LEU A 481 -4.48 8.76 -5.71
CA LEU A 481 -4.76 7.38 -5.33
C LEU A 481 -3.73 6.88 -4.32
N ASN A 482 -4.15 6.10 -3.35
CA ASN A 482 -3.31 5.62 -2.24
C ASN A 482 -3.23 4.10 -2.16
N ASP A 483 -2.11 3.59 -1.63
CA ASP A 483 -1.82 2.15 -1.54
C ASP A 483 -2.31 1.47 -0.25
N ARG A 484 -2.86 2.23 0.69
CA ARG A 484 -3.36 1.78 2.00
C ARG A 484 -4.43 2.72 2.54
N ALA A 485 -5.24 2.26 3.49
CA ALA A 485 -6.18 3.15 4.18
C ALA A 485 -5.43 4.32 4.85
N GLN A 486 -5.91 5.54 4.64
CA GLN A 486 -5.38 6.78 5.22
C GLN A 486 -6.51 7.74 5.57
N GLY A 487 -6.22 8.74 6.38
CA GLY A 487 -7.05 9.93 6.56
C GLY A 487 -6.63 11.03 5.59
N GLY A 488 -7.60 11.67 4.95
CA GLY A 488 -7.35 12.84 4.10
C GLY A 488 -8.55 13.76 3.98
N GLY A 489 -8.31 14.95 3.44
CA GLY A 489 -9.33 15.98 3.27
C GLY A 489 -8.86 17.14 2.41
N SER A 490 -9.72 18.15 2.25
CA SER A 490 -9.39 19.43 1.63
C SER A 490 -9.65 20.53 2.65
N ILE A 491 -8.57 21.07 3.24
CA ILE A 491 -8.63 22.09 4.30
C ILE A 491 -8.72 23.49 3.70
N GLN A 492 -8.19 23.68 2.50
CA GLN A 492 -8.25 24.90 1.70
C GLN A 492 -8.65 24.57 0.26
N ASP A 493 -9.21 25.55 -0.46
CA ASP A 493 -9.55 25.33 -1.87
C ASP A 493 -8.29 25.10 -2.70
N GLY A 494 -8.39 24.19 -3.67
CA GLY A 494 -7.27 23.76 -4.47
C GLY A 494 -6.30 22.78 -3.78
N GLU A 495 -6.52 22.42 -2.50
CA GLU A 495 -5.62 21.54 -1.74
C GLU A 495 -6.22 20.17 -1.40
N LEU A 496 -5.42 19.12 -1.58
CA LEU A 496 -5.64 17.80 -1.00
C LEU A 496 -4.56 17.50 0.02
N GLU A 497 -4.96 17.19 1.25
CA GLU A 497 -4.08 16.79 2.33
C GLU A 497 -4.33 15.32 2.68
N ILE A 498 -3.25 14.55 2.84
CA ILE A 498 -3.28 13.13 3.22
C ILE A 498 -2.27 12.88 4.33
N MET A 499 -2.73 12.26 5.42
CA MET A 499 -1.88 11.91 6.55
C MET A 499 -1.15 10.59 6.30
N LEU A 500 0.18 10.63 6.44
CA LEU A 500 1.08 9.52 6.11
C LEU A 500 1.44 8.67 7.33
N HIS A 501 1.77 9.33 8.44
CA HIS A 501 2.24 8.66 9.66
C HIS A 501 2.03 9.55 10.88
N ARG A 502 1.87 8.93 12.06
CA ARG A 502 1.57 9.60 13.32
C ARG A 502 2.40 8.96 14.42
N ARG A 503 3.01 9.78 15.27
CA ARG A 503 3.69 9.33 16.48
C ARG A 503 3.29 10.23 17.64
N LEU A 504 2.55 9.67 18.58
CA LEU A 504 1.85 10.38 19.64
C LEU A 504 2.35 9.92 21.02
N LEU A 505 2.32 10.82 22.00
CA LEU A 505 2.93 10.61 23.32
C LEU A 505 1.92 10.49 24.46
N TYR A 506 0.63 10.47 24.11
CA TYR A 506 -0.47 10.45 25.07
C TYR A 506 -1.58 9.53 24.57
N ASP A 507 -2.31 8.93 25.50
CA ASP A 507 -3.57 8.23 25.26
C ASP A 507 -4.72 9.24 25.08
N ASP A 508 -5.66 8.94 24.19
CA ASP A 508 -6.82 9.81 23.91
C ASP A 508 -8.01 9.55 24.85
N GLY A 509 -7.88 8.64 25.82
CA GLY A 509 -8.87 8.37 26.86
C GLY A 509 -10.07 7.56 26.38
N LEU A 510 -9.93 6.82 25.28
CA LEU A 510 -11.02 6.07 24.66
C LEU A 510 -10.97 4.54 24.86
N GLY A 511 -10.03 4.07 25.69
CA GLY A 511 -10.02 2.71 26.23
C GLY A 511 -8.78 1.88 25.91
N VAL A 512 -7.97 2.30 24.94
CA VAL A 512 -6.69 1.61 24.61
C VAL A 512 -5.68 1.72 25.74
N ALA A 513 -5.65 2.87 26.43
CA ALA A 513 -4.78 3.14 27.57
C ALA A 513 -3.29 2.97 27.23
N GLU A 514 -2.90 3.31 26.00
CA GLU A 514 -1.53 3.34 25.48
C GLU A 514 -1.41 4.47 24.45
N GLU A 515 -0.27 5.13 24.43
CA GLU A 515 0.06 6.09 23.37
C GLU A 515 0.34 5.40 22.03
N LEU A 516 0.05 6.08 20.92
CA LEU A 516 0.44 5.63 19.58
C LEU A 516 1.92 5.97 19.31
N ASN A 517 2.83 5.25 19.97
CA ASN A 517 4.29 5.46 19.90
C ASN A 517 5.00 4.22 19.35
N GLU A 518 4.66 3.83 18.13
CA GLU A 518 5.18 2.61 17.51
C GLU A 518 6.71 2.64 17.37
N LYS A 519 7.34 1.54 17.78
CA LYS A 519 8.79 1.35 17.69
C LYS A 519 9.12 0.00 17.06
N ALA A 520 10.19 -0.02 16.26
CA ALA A 520 10.79 -1.24 15.74
C ALA A 520 12.31 -1.08 15.77
N PHE A 521 13.03 -2.17 16.05
CA PHE A 521 14.50 -2.18 16.09
C PHE A 521 15.12 -1.10 16.99
N GLY A 522 14.45 -0.78 18.10
CA GLY A 522 14.93 0.19 19.11
C GLY A 522 14.68 1.67 18.77
N THR A 523 14.07 1.98 17.63
CA THR A 523 13.74 3.35 17.20
C THR A 523 12.27 3.50 16.83
N GLY A 524 11.81 4.72 16.56
CA GLY A 524 10.46 4.97 16.05
C GLY A 524 10.21 4.27 14.72
N LEU A 525 9.02 3.74 14.53
CA LEU A 525 8.68 2.98 13.33
C LEU A 525 8.76 3.84 12.06
N VAL A 526 9.36 3.27 11.00
CA VAL A 526 9.41 3.87 9.67
C VAL A 526 8.26 3.33 8.82
N ALA A 527 7.49 4.23 8.22
CA ALA A 527 6.45 3.92 7.26
C ALA A 527 6.92 4.33 5.85
N ARG A 528 6.71 3.47 4.87
CA ARG A 528 6.91 3.76 3.44
C ARG A 528 5.64 3.44 2.68
N GLY A 529 5.27 4.26 1.70
CA GLY A 529 4.10 4.03 0.85
C GLY A 529 4.10 4.82 -0.43
N VAL A 530 3.03 4.65 -1.21
CA VAL A 530 2.94 5.18 -2.57
C VAL A 530 1.62 5.92 -2.78
N HIS A 531 1.71 7.10 -3.40
CA HIS A 531 0.59 7.80 -4.00
C HIS A 531 0.74 7.90 -5.52
N TYR A 532 -0.36 7.79 -6.25
CA TYR A 532 -0.42 8.15 -7.67
C TYR A 532 -1.16 9.48 -7.83
N LEU A 533 -0.50 10.46 -8.45
CA LEU A 533 -1.06 11.76 -8.77
C LEU A 533 -1.53 11.76 -10.24
N VAL A 534 -2.80 12.10 -10.46
CA VAL A 534 -3.44 12.10 -11.78
C VAL A 534 -4.18 13.41 -12.02
N GLY A 535 -3.87 14.05 -13.13
CA GLY A 535 -4.61 15.18 -13.68
C GLY A 535 -5.54 14.71 -14.81
N SER A 536 -6.84 14.76 -14.58
CA SER A 536 -7.87 14.29 -15.52
C SER A 536 -8.69 15.45 -16.07
N ASP A 537 -9.26 15.23 -17.25
CA ASP A 537 -10.19 16.17 -17.89
C ASP A 537 -11.63 15.63 -17.71
N LEU A 538 -12.58 16.51 -17.43
CA LEU A 538 -13.99 16.17 -17.12
C LEU A 538 -14.91 16.19 -18.35
N ASN A 539 -14.38 16.41 -19.55
CA ASN A 539 -15.14 16.36 -20.81
C ASN A 539 -15.61 14.93 -21.14
N ASP A 540 -14.83 13.92 -20.76
CA ASP A 540 -15.20 12.50 -20.83
C ASP A 540 -15.13 11.86 -19.44
N LEU A 541 -16.26 11.90 -18.74
CA LEU A 541 -16.38 11.38 -17.38
C LEU A 541 -16.20 9.86 -17.31
N ASP A 542 -16.63 9.13 -18.35
CA ASP A 542 -16.54 7.67 -18.39
C ASP A 542 -15.09 7.22 -18.58
N ALA A 543 -14.36 7.86 -19.50
CA ALA A 543 -12.93 7.60 -19.69
C ALA A 543 -12.13 7.94 -18.43
N THR A 544 -12.43 9.09 -17.80
CA THR A 544 -11.78 9.48 -16.54
C THR A 544 -12.07 8.49 -15.42
N ALA A 545 -13.32 8.07 -15.24
CA ALA A 545 -13.71 7.09 -14.23
C ALA A 545 -13.05 5.73 -14.48
N ALA A 546 -13.01 5.26 -15.74
CA ALA A 546 -12.37 4.02 -16.13
C ALA A 546 -10.86 4.03 -15.86
N LYS A 547 -10.17 5.12 -16.23
CA LYS A 547 -8.73 5.30 -15.98
C LYS A 547 -8.43 5.27 -14.48
N GLU A 548 -9.12 6.06 -13.68
CA GLU A 548 -8.90 6.10 -12.23
C GLU A 548 -9.22 4.76 -11.55
N LYS A 549 -10.27 4.07 -12.00
CA LYS A 549 -10.63 2.74 -11.48
C LYS A 549 -9.57 1.69 -11.83
N SER A 550 -9.05 1.73 -13.05
CA SER A 550 -7.96 0.86 -13.49
C SER A 550 -6.68 1.09 -12.67
N LEU A 551 -6.35 2.35 -12.37
CA LEU A 551 -5.22 2.71 -11.50
C LEU A 551 -5.43 2.29 -10.04
N ALA A 552 -6.64 2.45 -9.50
CA ALA A 552 -6.95 1.97 -8.15
C ALA A 552 -6.81 0.44 -8.07
N GLN A 553 -7.28 -0.27 -9.09
CA GLN A 553 -7.12 -1.72 -9.20
C GLN A 553 -5.65 -2.12 -9.39
N SER A 554 -4.85 -1.35 -10.12
CA SER A 554 -3.42 -1.65 -10.28
C SER A 554 -2.63 -1.47 -8.98
N LEU A 555 -3.06 -0.58 -8.08
CA LEU A 555 -2.52 -0.48 -6.73
C LEU A 555 -2.96 -1.63 -5.82
N ALA A 556 -4.25 -1.98 -5.84
CA ALA A 556 -4.83 -3.00 -4.95
C ALA A 556 -4.51 -4.45 -5.37
N LEU A 557 -4.36 -4.71 -6.66
CA LEU A 557 -4.17 -6.04 -7.27
C LEU A 557 -2.93 -6.03 -8.17
N LYS A 558 -1.79 -5.64 -7.59
CA LYS A 558 -0.49 -5.65 -8.28
C LYS A 558 -0.12 -7.07 -8.71
N PRO A 559 0.47 -7.25 -9.91
CA PRO A 559 1.06 -8.53 -10.28
C PRO A 559 2.05 -9.02 -9.22
N TRP A 560 1.99 -10.30 -8.91
CA TRP A 560 2.79 -10.92 -7.87
C TRP A 560 4.13 -11.38 -8.42
N VAL A 561 5.21 -11.02 -7.73
CA VAL A 561 6.57 -11.38 -8.14
C VAL A 561 6.98 -12.67 -7.46
N LEU A 562 7.22 -13.71 -8.26
CA LEU A 562 7.85 -14.96 -7.85
C LEU A 562 9.22 -15.05 -8.49
N VAL A 563 10.19 -15.56 -7.74
CA VAL A 563 11.57 -15.72 -8.19
C VAL A 563 11.98 -17.17 -7.99
N THR A 564 12.57 -17.74 -9.03
CA THR A 564 13.19 -19.07 -8.99
C THR A 564 14.67 -18.93 -9.31
N PRO A 565 15.58 -19.20 -8.36
CA PRO A 565 17.02 -19.30 -8.63
C PRO A 565 17.34 -20.30 -9.74
N VAL A 566 18.33 -20.00 -10.57
CA VAL A 566 18.86 -20.92 -11.60
C VAL A 566 20.34 -21.16 -11.30
N GLU A 567 20.66 -22.33 -10.76
CA GLU A 567 22.03 -22.71 -10.37
C GLU A 567 22.85 -23.26 -11.55
N GLU A 568 22.20 -24.07 -12.40
CA GLU A 568 22.78 -24.69 -13.60
C GLU A 568 21.78 -24.57 -14.76
N GLY A 569 22.32 -24.47 -15.98
CA GLY A 569 21.53 -24.31 -17.19
C GLY A 569 21.24 -22.88 -17.62
N GLY A 570 21.14 -22.70 -18.94
CA GLY A 570 20.85 -21.41 -19.57
C GLY A 570 19.36 -21.19 -19.81
N PHE A 571 19.03 -20.07 -20.45
CA PHE A 571 17.66 -19.75 -20.86
C PHE A 571 16.96 -20.90 -21.62
N GLU A 572 17.66 -21.56 -22.56
CA GLU A 572 17.09 -22.64 -23.36
C GLU A 572 16.75 -23.88 -22.52
N GLU A 573 17.63 -24.27 -21.60
CA GLU A 573 17.40 -25.41 -20.70
C GLU A 573 16.21 -25.15 -19.76
N TRP A 574 16.10 -23.93 -19.23
CA TRP A 574 14.93 -23.56 -18.45
C TRP A 574 13.63 -23.64 -19.26
N LYS A 575 13.66 -23.10 -20.49
CA LYS A 575 12.51 -23.06 -21.41
C LYS A 575 12.07 -24.44 -21.89
N GLU A 576 12.98 -25.40 -22.00
CA GLU A 576 12.65 -26.79 -22.36
C GLU A 576 11.84 -27.49 -21.25
N HIS A 577 12.13 -27.17 -19.99
CA HIS A 577 11.52 -27.82 -18.84
C HIS A 577 10.31 -27.08 -18.25
N HIS A 578 10.19 -25.77 -18.49
CA HIS A 578 9.16 -24.93 -17.87
C HIS A 578 8.42 -24.03 -18.88
N GLY A 579 7.10 -23.98 -18.76
CA GLY A 579 6.26 -23.02 -19.46
C GLY A 579 6.54 -21.60 -18.96
N MET A 580 7.00 -20.73 -19.88
CA MET A 580 7.33 -19.33 -19.59
C MET A 580 6.29 -18.29 -20.05
N GLN A 581 5.19 -18.76 -20.68
CA GLN A 581 4.21 -18.00 -21.48
C GLN A 581 3.93 -16.59 -20.99
#